data_AF-A0AA37B2V6-F1
#
_entry.id   AF-A0AA37B2V6-F1
#
_cell.length_a   1.000
_cell.length_b   1.000
_cell.length_c   1.000
_cell.angle_alpha   90.00
_cell.angle_beta   90.00
_cell.angle_gamma   90.00
#
_symmetry.space_group_name_H-M   'P 1'
#
loop_
_entity.id
_entity.type
_entity.pdbx_description
1 polymer ?
#
loop_
_entity_poly.entity_id
_entity_poly.type
_entity_poly.pdbx_seq_one_letter_code
_entity_poly.pdbx_strand_id
1 'polypeptide(L)'
;MECLTVALGERSYPITIGQGLLNQADLFSSAISSKKVMVVTNTTVAPLYLEQLLACLSGYTVDVVSLPDGEQYKNLDTLNQIFSELLAQQHSRDTTIVALGGGVIGDMAGFAAACYQRAVPFIQVPTTLLSQVDSSVGGKTAVNHPLGKNMIGAFYQPKAVIIDINCLATLDKRELAAGMAEVIKYGIIYDADFFSWLEENLDQLMNLDPALMTRAIARCCEIKAEVVAKDETEQGIRALLNLGHTFGHAIEAEQGYGVWLHGEAVGAGMVMAAETAELAGMIDKTLVERMRKLIERTGLPIVPPQNMGLAQFIPHMMRDKKVLDGKLRLVLPSSIGTAEVVDTITESDIKTVINRFQ
;
A
#
# COMPACT_ATOMS: atom_id res chain seq x y z
N MET A 1 -6.67 16.25 13.66
CA MET A 1 -5.28 16.10 13.20
C MET A 1 -4.65 15.10 14.14
N GLU A 2 -4.16 14.00 13.59
CA GLU A 2 -3.42 12.97 14.32
C GLU A 2 -1.95 13.05 13.92
N CYS A 3 -1.06 12.74 14.84
CA CYS A 3 0.37 12.64 14.57
C CYS A 3 0.94 11.44 15.30
N LEU A 4 1.57 10.54 14.56
CA LEU A 4 2.21 9.34 15.09
C LEU A 4 3.66 9.26 14.59
N THR A 5 4.52 8.60 15.35
CA THR A 5 5.95 8.45 15.01
C THR A 5 6.24 6.99 14.71
N VAL A 6 6.85 6.74 13.56
CA VAL A 6 7.40 5.41 13.24
C VAL A 6 8.78 5.32 13.90
N ALA A 7 8.89 4.53 14.97
CA ALA A 7 10.09 4.45 15.79
C ALA A 7 11.13 3.49 15.16
N LEU A 8 12.15 4.06 14.50
CA LEU A 8 13.23 3.31 13.84
C LEU A 8 14.62 3.85 14.25
N GLY A 9 14.75 4.33 15.49
CA GLY A 9 15.96 4.96 16.01
C GLY A 9 16.27 6.26 15.28
N GLU A 10 17.49 6.41 14.76
CA GLU A 10 17.91 7.59 14.00
C GLU A 10 17.12 7.82 12.69
N ARG A 11 16.40 6.78 12.22
CA ARG A 11 15.57 6.81 11.01
C ARG A 11 14.09 7.06 11.32
N SER A 12 13.75 7.42 12.56
CA SER A 12 12.37 7.70 12.96
C SER A 12 11.81 8.89 12.19
N TYR A 13 10.52 8.84 11.86
CA TYR A 13 9.84 9.91 11.11
C TYR A 13 8.38 10.06 11.56
N PRO A 14 7.82 11.27 11.46
CA PRO A 14 6.40 11.52 11.76
C PRO A 14 5.50 11.15 10.58
N ILE A 15 4.30 10.71 10.90
CA ILE A 15 3.15 10.62 9.99
C ILE A 15 2.09 11.56 10.54
N THR A 16 1.75 12.60 9.78
CA THR A 16 0.73 13.58 10.14
C THR A 16 -0.52 13.36 9.29
N ILE A 17 -1.69 13.27 9.92
CA ILE A 17 -2.96 12.90 9.28
C ILE A 17 -4.02 13.94 9.62
N GLY A 18 -4.71 14.48 8.62
CA GLY A 18 -5.77 15.45 8.85
C GLY A 18 -6.28 16.10 7.57
N GLN A 19 -7.04 17.18 7.73
CA GLN A 19 -7.60 17.94 6.61
C GLN A 19 -6.78 19.21 6.35
N GLY A 20 -6.58 19.53 5.07
CA GLY A 20 -5.94 20.77 4.64
C GLY A 20 -4.46 20.84 5.01
N LEU A 21 -3.80 19.69 5.19
CA LEU A 21 -2.37 19.62 5.51
C LEU A 21 -1.51 20.13 4.35
N LEU A 22 -1.99 20.08 3.10
CA LEU A 22 -1.29 20.67 1.96
C LEU A 22 -1.15 22.20 2.05
N ASN A 23 -1.84 22.87 2.99
CA ASN A 23 -1.71 24.30 3.24
C ASN A 23 -0.79 24.63 4.44
N GLN A 24 -0.18 23.62 5.07
CA GLN A 24 0.61 23.80 6.30
C GLN A 24 2.11 23.69 6.02
N ALA A 25 2.71 24.81 5.62
CA ALA A 25 4.13 24.88 5.24
C ALA A 25 5.09 24.33 6.32
N ASP A 26 4.73 24.50 7.59
CA ASP A 26 5.55 24.06 8.73
C ASP A 26 5.80 22.54 8.71
N LEU A 27 4.81 21.74 8.28
CA LEU A 27 4.92 20.28 8.19
C LEU A 27 5.99 19.82 7.20
N PHE A 28 6.19 20.58 6.14
CA PHE A 28 7.22 20.31 5.13
C PHE A 28 8.57 20.84 5.59
N SER A 29 8.58 22.03 6.20
CA SER A 29 9.81 22.74 6.55
C SER A 29 10.73 21.94 7.49
N SER A 30 10.16 21.15 8.40
CA SER A 30 10.92 20.32 9.35
C SER A 30 11.66 19.15 8.68
N ALA A 31 11.24 18.75 7.48
CA ALA A 31 11.78 17.61 6.76
C ALA A 31 12.61 17.99 5.52
N ILE A 32 12.61 19.27 5.13
CA ILE A 32 13.39 19.78 4.00
C ILE A 32 14.75 20.30 4.48
N SER A 33 15.83 19.68 3.98
CA SER A 33 17.20 19.98 4.41
C SER A 33 17.86 21.20 3.74
N SER A 34 17.37 21.65 2.59
CA SER A 34 17.97 22.75 1.81
C SER A 34 16.92 23.64 1.13
N LYS A 35 17.35 24.61 0.33
CA LYS A 35 16.44 25.46 -0.43
C LYS A 35 15.91 24.82 -1.71
N LYS A 36 16.47 23.69 -2.18
CA LYS A 36 16.02 23.00 -3.39
C LYS A 36 15.15 21.79 -3.08
N VAL A 37 14.01 21.72 -3.76
CA VAL A 37 13.04 20.64 -3.66
C VAL A 37 12.69 20.13 -5.04
N MET A 38 12.61 18.81 -5.20
CA MET A 38 12.08 18.15 -6.40
C MET A 38 10.73 17.54 -6.07
N VAL A 39 9.65 18.03 -6.68
CA VAL A 39 8.33 17.39 -6.59
C VAL A 39 8.20 16.35 -7.70
N VAL A 40 7.95 15.10 -7.32
CA VAL A 40 7.65 14.01 -8.24
C VAL A 40 6.15 13.72 -8.14
N THR A 41 5.44 13.78 -9.27
CA THR A 41 4.00 13.47 -9.34
C THR A 41 3.66 12.82 -10.69
N ASN A 42 2.38 12.61 -10.99
CA ASN A 42 1.94 12.13 -12.30
C ASN A 42 0.98 13.12 -13.00
N THR A 43 0.68 12.83 -14.26
CA THR A 43 -0.21 13.63 -15.11
C THR A 43 -1.64 13.78 -14.58
N THR A 44 -2.10 12.89 -13.70
CA THR A 44 -3.47 12.89 -13.14
C THR A 44 -3.55 13.70 -11.84
N VAL A 45 -2.56 13.55 -10.96
CA VAL A 45 -2.48 14.19 -9.64
C VAL A 45 -1.99 15.62 -9.74
N ALA A 46 -1.10 15.93 -10.70
CA ALA A 46 -0.56 17.27 -10.89
C ALA A 46 -1.65 18.36 -11.01
N PRO A 47 -2.64 18.27 -11.92
CA PRO A 47 -3.65 19.33 -12.07
C PRO A 47 -4.58 19.47 -10.86
N LEU A 48 -4.57 18.51 -9.92
CA LEU A 48 -5.43 18.53 -8.74
C LEU A 48 -4.76 19.18 -7.53
N TYR A 49 -3.47 18.86 -7.29
CA TYR A 49 -2.82 19.15 -6.02
C TYR A 49 -1.46 19.85 -6.14
N LEU A 50 -0.85 19.90 -7.32
CA LEU A 50 0.49 20.45 -7.49
C LEU A 50 0.52 21.95 -7.16
N GLU A 51 -0.42 22.74 -7.69
CA GLU A 51 -0.46 24.18 -7.43
C GLU A 51 -0.59 24.50 -5.93
N GLN A 52 -1.45 23.75 -5.23
CA GLN A 52 -1.62 23.87 -3.79
C GLN A 52 -0.31 23.55 -3.03
N LEU A 53 0.37 22.46 -3.41
CA LEU A 53 1.65 22.09 -2.81
C LEU A 53 2.74 23.12 -3.12
N LEU A 54 2.81 23.66 -4.34
CA LEU A 54 3.77 24.70 -4.72
C LEU A 54 3.57 25.98 -3.92
N ALA A 55 2.32 26.38 -3.67
CA ALA A 55 2.00 27.52 -2.80
C ALA A 55 2.51 27.29 -1.36
N CYS A 56 2.34 26.07 -0.84
CA CYS A 56 2.85 25.64 0.46
C CYS A 56 4.38 25.66 0.53
N LEU A 57 5.05 25.37 -0.59
CA LEU A 57 6.51 25.35 -0.73
C LEU A 57 7.09 26.66 -1.29
N SER A 58 6.35 27.77 -1.26
CA SER A 58 6.76 29.07 -1.84
C SER A 58 8.08 29.65 -1.28
N GLY A 59 8.55 29.17 -0.12
CA GLY A 59 9.85 29.53 0.46
C GLY A 59 11.08 28.77 -0.11
N TYR A 60 10.86 27.89 -1.09
CA TYR A 60 11.85 27.01 -1.70
C TYR A 60 11.96 27.22 -3.22
N THR A 61 13.09 26.83 -3.80
CA THR A 61 13.22 26.63 -5.25
C THR A 61 12.72 25.23 -5.57
N VAL A 62 11.57 25.15 -6.22
CA VAL A 62 10.88 23.89 -6.49
C VAL A 62 10.93 23.57 -7.98
N ASP A 63 11.54 22.44 -8.30
CA ASP A 63 11.50 21.82 -9.62
C ASP A 63 10.47 20.68 -9.60
N VAL A 64 9.87 20.37 -10.75
CA VAL A 64 8.78 19.39 -10.85
C VAL A 64 9.06 18.41 -11.98
N VAL A 65 8.91 17.11 -11.68
CA VAL A 65 8.82 16.06 -12.69
C VAL A 65 7.44 15.42 -12.63
N SER A 66 6.73 15.47 -13.76
CA SER A 66 5.41 14.86 -13.93
C SER A 66 5.54 13.61 -14.80
N LEU A 67 5.32 12.45 -14.19
CA LEU A 67 5.42 11.14 -14.83
C LEU A 67 4.08 10.74 -15.48
N PRO A 68 4.08 9.85 -16.47
CA PRO A 68 2.83 9.24 -16.96
C PRO A 68 2.15 8.41 -15.86
N ASP A 69 0.82 8.43 -15.82
CA ASP A 69 0.03 7.74 -14.80
C ASP A 69 -0.23 6.26 -15.15
N GLY A 70 -0.13 5.37 -14.14
CA GLY A 70 -0.43 3.94 -14.25
C GLY A 70 0.72 3.00 -13.84
N GLU A 71 0.38 1.81 -13.34
CA GLU A 71 1.32 0.78 -12.86
C GLU A 71 2.30 0.30 -13.96
N GLN A 72 1.89 0.32 -15.23
CA GLN A 72 2.75 -0.02 -16.39
C GLN A 72 3.98 0.89 -16.52
N TYR A 73 3.91 2.12 -16.00
CA TYR A 73 5.01 3.08 -16.00
C TYR A 73 5.89 2.96 -14.75
N LYS A 74 5.56 2.06 -13.82
CA LYS A 74 6.38 1.78 -12.64
C LYS A 74 7.58 0.91 -12.99
N ASN A 75 8.49 1.44 -13.81
CA ASN A 75 9.65 0.72 -14.34
C ASN A 75 10.93 1.60 -14.28
N LEU A 76 12.09 1.01 -14.59
CA LEU A 76 13.38 1.71 -14.53
C LEU A 76 13.51 2.86 -15.55
N ASP A 77 12.87 2.76 -16.71
CA ASP A 77 12.95 3.79 -17.75
C ASP A 77 12.25 5.07 -17.30
N THR A 78 11.05 4.95 -16.73
CA THR A 78 10.32 6.09 -16.17
C THR A 78 11.00 6.61 -14.90
N LEU A 79 11.56 5.74 -14.05
CA LEU A 79 12.38 6.16 -12.90
C LEU A 79 13.55 7.06 -13.33
N ASN A 80 14.20 6.73 -14.45
CA ASN A 80 15.34 7.49 -14.97
C ASN A 80 14.99 8.93 -15.38
N GLN A 81 13.71 9.24 -15.63
CA GLN A 81 13.25 10.61 -15.86
C GLN A 81 13.43 11.48 -14.61
N ILE A 82 13.21 10.92 -13.41
CA ILE A 82 13.45 11.62 -12.14
C ILE A 82 14.93 11.96 -12.01
N PHE A 83 15.83 11.02 -12.30
CA PHE A 83 17.28 11.27 -12.26
C PHE A 83 17.73 12.31 -13.28
N SER A 84 17.16 12.25 -14.48
CA SER A 84 17.47 13.19 -15.57
C SER A 84 17.10 14.61 -15.16
N GLU A 85 15.91 14.82 -14.58
CA GLU A 85 15.47 16.13 -14.12
C GLU A 85 16.32 16.64 -12.94
N LEU A 86 16.61 15.77 -11.96
CA LEU A 86 17.49 16.13 -10.84
C LEU A 86 18.88 16.58 -11.30
N LEU A 87 19.45 15.94 -12.32
CA LEU A 87 20.75 16.31 -12.88
C LEU A 87 20.66 17.59 -13.72
N ALA A 88 19.64 17.72 -14.56
CA ALA A 88 19.42 18.88 -15.42
C ALA A 88 19.26 20.17 -14.60
N GLN A 89 18.49 20.11 -13.51
CA GLN A 89 18.29 21.23 -12.59
C GLN A 89 19.39 21.37 -11.53
N GLN A 90 20.47 20.58 -11.62
CA GLN A 90 21.64 20.66 -10.74
C GLN A 90 21.26 20.55 -9.25
N HIS A 91 20.49 19.52 -8.90
CA HIS A 91 20.25 19.17 -7.51
C HIS A 91 21.51 18.59 -6.86
N SER A 92 21.70 18.91 -5.59
CA SER A 92 22.82 18.42 -4.78
C SER A 92 22.31 17.39 -3.77
N ARG A 93 23.21 16.71 -3.04
CA ARG A 93 22.86 15.71 -2.00
C ARG A 93 21.97 16.24 -0.86
N ASP A 94 21.84 17.55 -0.73
CA ASP A 94 20.98 18.23 0.25
C ASP A 94 19.57 18.53 -0.28
N THR A 95 19.27 18.20 -1.54
CA THR A 95 17.92 18.31 -2.09
C THR A 95 16.95 17.42 -1.32
N THR A 96 15.68 17.81 -1.27
CA THR A 96 14.61 16.93 -0.77
C THR A 96 13.67 16.57 -1.91
N ILE A 97 13.34 15.29 -2.05
CA ILE A 97 12.32 14.82 -3.01
C ILE A 97 10.97 14.79 -2.30
N VAL A 98 9.92 15.32 -2.91
CA VAL A 98 8.54 15.25 -2.40
C VAL A 98 7.72 14.39 -3.36
N ALA A 99 7.24 13.25 -2.88
CA ALA A 99 6.43 12.32 -3.65
C ALA A 99 4.93 12.67 -3.48
N LEU A 100 4.33 13.33 -4.48
CA LEU A 100 2.92 13.72 -4.48
C LEU A 100 2.12 12.74 -5.36
N GLY A 101 1.40 11.80 -4.74
CA GLY A 101 0.58 10.85 -5.50
C GLY A 101 0.23 9.56 -4.76
N GLY A 102 -0.24 8.56 -5.51
CA GLY A 102 -0.49 7.21 -4.99
C GLY A 102 0.78 6.39 -4.78
N GLY A 103 0.61 5.09 -4.52
CA GLY A 103 1.73 4.17 -4.22
C GLY A 103 2.77 4.05 -5.33
N VAL A 104 2.37 4.16 -6.60
CA VAL A 104 3.29 4.16 -7.76
C VAL A 104 4.31 5.30 -7.65
N ILE A 105 3.82 6.53 -7.44
CA ILE A 105 4.69 7.70 -7.27
C ILE A 105 5.52 7.59 -6.00
N GLY A 106 4.92 7.15 -4.88
CA GLY A 106 5.62 6.94 -3.62
C GLY A 106 6.82 5.99 -3.75
N ASP A 107 6.62 4.85 -4.42
CA ASP A 107 7.67 3.85 -4.63
C ASP A 107 8.77 4.35 -5.57
N MET A 108 8.40 4.97 -6.70
CA MET A 108 9.37 5.48 -7.67
C MET A 108 10.18 6.64 -7.12
N ALA A 109 9.52 7.62 -6.50
CA ALA A 109 10.19 8.77 -5.89
C ALA A 109 11.07 8.34 -4.70
N GLY A 110 10.58 7.41 -3.88
CA GLY A 110 11.36 6.84 -2.78
C GLY A 110 12.59 6.07 -3.26
N PHE A 111 12.46 5.26 -4.32
CA PHE A 111 13.58 4.52 -4.88
C PHE A 111 14.58 5.44 -5.59
N ALA A 112 14.09 6.49 -6.26
CA ALA A 112 14.94 7.54 -6.80
C ALA A 112 15.69 8.27 -5.68
N ALA A 113 15.04 8.59 -4.56
CA ALA A 113 15.67 9.21 -3.40
C ALA A 113 16.75 8.32 -2.78
N ALA A 114 16.54 7.02 -2.72
CA ALA A 114 17.52 6.04 -2.23
C ALA A 114 18.77 5.98 -3.12
N CYS A 115 18.60 6.13 -4.44
CA CYS A 115 19.68 5.96 -5.42
C CYS A 115 20.43 7.26 -5.74
N TYR A 116 19.74 8.39 -5.83
CA TYR A 116 20.31 9.65 -6.30
C TYR A 116 21.41 10.14 -5.35
N GLN A 117 22.62 10.34 -5.90
CA GLN A 117 23.83 10.64 -5.12
C GLN A 117 24.05 9.70 -3.91
N ARG A 118 23.58 8.45 -4.02
CA ARG A 118 23.60 7.38 -3.00
C ARG A 118 22.70 7.59 -1.77
N ALA A 119 21.88 8.63 -1.74
CA ALA A 119 20.77 8.87 -0.83
C ALA A 119 20.52 10.38 -0.74
N VAL A 120 19.27 10.81 -0.90
CA VAL A 120 18.79 12.15 -0.56
C VAL A 120 17.51 12.06 0.28
N PRO A 121 17.23 13.04 1.15
CA PRO A 121 15.97 13.11 1.89
C PRO A 121 14.74 13.03 0.97
N PHE A 122 13.67 12.39 1.43
CA PHE A 122 12.37 12.48 0.77
C PHE A 122 11.19 12.53 1.73
N ILE A 123 10.08 13.11 1.26
CA ILE A 123 8.82 13.25 1.96
C ILE A 123 7.74 12.53 1.13
N GLN A 124 6.86 11.78 1.78
CA GLN A 124 5.68 11.23 1.12
C GLN A 124 4.43 12.08 1.37
N VAL A 125 3.69 12.34 0.29
CA VAL A 125 2.39 13.01 0.30
C VAL A 125 1.39 12.08 -0.41
N PRO A 126 0.94 11.00 0.28
CA PRO A 126 0.09 9.98 -0.32
C PRO A 126 -1.35 10.50 -0.58
N THR A 127 -1.81 10.35 -1.81
CA THR A 127 -3.12 10.88 -2.26
C THR A 127 -4.17 9.80 -2.54
N THR A 128 -3.87 8.52 -2.29
CA THR A 128 -4.85 7.43 -2.38
C THR A 128 -5.00 6.75 -1.02
N LEU A 129 -6.19 6.20 -0.72
CA LEU A 129 -6.39 5.52 0.57
C LEU A 129 -5.37 4.38 0.74
N LEU A 130 -5.13 3.62 -0.33
CA LEU A 130 -4.13 2.56 -0.35
C LEU A 130 -2.73 3.05 0.07
N SER A 131 -2.26 4.16 -0.50
CA SER A 131 -0.93 4.67 -0.12
C SER A 131 -0.91 5.29 1.26
N GLN A 132 -2.02 5.86 1.73
CA GLN A 132 -2.14 6.44 3.06
C GLN A 132 -2.06 5.38 4.17
N VAL A 133 -2.68 4.21 3.99
CA VAL A 133 -2.77 3.17 5.03
C VAL A 133 -1.71 2.08 4.90
N ASP A 134 -1.10 1.93 3.73
CA ASP A 134 -0.13 0.88 3.47
C ASP A 134 1.18 1.45 2.91
N SER A 135 1.29 1.74 1.62
CA SER A 135 2.61 1.91 0.98
C SER A 135 3.47 3.08 1.49
N SER A 136 2.89 4.09 2.13
CA SER A 136 3.65 5.19 2.71
C SER A 136 4.38 4.87 4.02
N VAL A 137 4.08 3.71 4.62
CA VAL A 137 4.70 3.27 5.88
C VAL A 137 5.59 2.06 5.65
N GLY A 138 6.80 2.08 6.20
CA GLY A 138 7.69 0.92 6.25
C GLY A 138 8.74 0.81 5.14
N GLY A 139 8.97 1.88 4.39
CA GLY A 139 10.19 2.14 3.63
C GLY A 139 10.49 1.23 2.44
N LYS A 140 9.57 0.35 2.03
CA LYS A 140 9.76 -0.42 0.79
C LYS A 140 9.53 0.52 -0.39
N THR A 141 10.53 0.63 -1.25
CA THR A 141 10.47 1.42 -2.48
C THR A 141 10.93 0.52 -3.62
N ALA A 142 10.24 0.55 -4.76
CA ALA A 142 10.56 -0.38 -5.84
C ALA A 142 10.02 0.07 -7.21
N VAL A 143 10.54 -0.57 -8.24
CA VAL A 143 9.96 -0.61 -9.58
C VAL A 143 9.78 -2.04 -10.06
N ASN A 144 8.93 -2.21 -11.06
CA ASN A 144 8.65 -3.48 -11.69
C ASN A 144 9.71 -3.82 -12.75
N HIS A 145 9.91 -5.12 -12.93
CA HIS A 145 10.60 -5.69 -14.08
C HIS A 145 9.55 -6.43 -14.94
N PRO A 146 9.70 -6.59 -16.27
CA PRO A 146 8.75 -7.36 -17.07
C PRO A 146 8.48 -8.80 -16.58
N LEU A 147 9.41 -9.35 -15.80
CA LEU A 147 9.31 -10.70 -15.21
C LEU A 147 8.81 -10.72 -13.76
N GLY A 148 8.51 -9.57 -13.13
CA GLY A 148 8.02 -9.55 -11.76
C GLY A 148 7.79 -8.16 -11.18
N LYS A 149 6.74 -8.05 -10.36
CA LYS A 149 6.35 -6.84 -9.64
C LYS A 149 7.30 -6.56 -8.47
N ASN A 150 7.68 -5.31 -8.28
CA ASN A 150 8.51 -4.83 -7.16
C ASN A 150 9.81 -5.65 -6.95
N MET A 151 10.47 -6.05 -8.04
CA MET A 151 11.68 -6.89 -7.98
C MET A 151 12.97 -6.08 -7.81
N ILE A 152 12.95 -4.78 -8.12
CA ILE A 152 14.12 -3.90 -8.11
C ILE A 152 13.78 -2.71 -7.21
N GLY A 153 14.50 -2.52 -6.11
CA GLY A 153 14.12 -1.53 -5.11
C GLY A 153 15.09 -1.40 -3.95
N ALA A 154 14.70 -0.61 -2.95
CA ALA A 154 15.46 -0.38 -1.72
C ALA A 154 14.54 -0.24 -0.51
N PHE A 155 15.05 -0.59 0.67
CA PHE A 155 14.47 -0.18 1.94
C PHE A 155 14.99 1.22 2.29
N TYR A 156 14.14 2.24 2.15
CA TYR A 156 14.51 3.65 2.35
C TYR A 156 13.36 4.42 3.01
N GLN A 157 13.61 4.96 4.21
CA GLN A 157 12.59 5.59 5.05
C GLN A 157 12.44 7.09 4.70
N PRO A 158 11.20 7.61 4.64
CA PRO A 158 10.96 9.04 4.43
C PRO A 158 11.40 9.86 5.65
N LYS A 159 11.52 11.18 5.47
CA LYS A 159 11.70 12.15 6.55
C LYS A 159 10.38 12.59 7.18
N ALA A 160 9.29 12.50 6.44
CA ALA A 160 7.93 12.72 6.91
C ALA A 160 6.92 12.08 5.95
N VAL A 161 5.75 11.73 6.47
CA VAL A 161 4.56 11.39 5.67
C VAL A 161 3.45 12.37 6.03
N ILE A 162 2.88 13.03 5.03
CA ILE A 162 1.87 14.07 5.20
C ILE A 162 0.59 13.63 4.49
N ILE A 163 -0.41 13.25 5.27
CA ILE A 163 -1.67 12.68 4.79
C ILE A 163 -2.78 13.72 4.90
N ASP A 164 -3.04 14.43 3.80
CA ASP A 164 -4.22 15.27 3.67
C ASP A 164 -5.40 14.44 3.18
N ILE A 165 -6.36 14.14 4.06
CA ILE A 165 -7.52 13.31 3.73
C ILE A 165 -8.46 14.01 2.73
N ASN A 166 -8.33 15.32 2.52
CA ASN A 166 -9.10 16.02 1.50
C ASN A 166 -8.75 15.52 0.08
N CYS A 167 -7.56 14.94 -0.12
CA CYS A 167 -7.18 14.35 -1.40
C CYS A 167 -8.07 13.16 -1.81
N LEU A 168 -8.73 12.51 -0.85
CA LEU A 168 -9.65 11.41 -1.14
C LEU A 168 -10.95 11.86 -1.82
N ALA A 169 -11.30 13.16 -1.74
CA ALA A 169 -12.53 13.68 -2.32
C ALA A 169 -12.55 13.62 -3.87
N THR A 170 -11.39 13.59 -4.51
CA THR A 170 -11.28 13.43 -5.97
C THR A 170 -10.88 12.01 -6.38
N LEU A 171 -10.70 11.09 -5.43
CA LEU A 171 -10.29 9.73 -5.71
C LEU A 171 -11.47 8.95 -6.30
N ASP A 172 -11.20 8.16 -7.34
CA ASP A 172 -12.23 7.29 -7.91
C ASP A 172 -12.76 6.32 -6.84
N LYS A 173 -14.06 6.04 -6.86
CA LYS A 173 -14.69 5.16 -5.86
C LYS A 173 -14.12 3.74 -5.89
N ARG A 174 -13.69 3.25 -7.05
CA ARG A 174 -13.04 1.95 -7.22
C ARG A 174 -11.67 1.93 -6.53
N GLU A 175 -10.91 3.02 -6.64
CA GLU A 175 -9.62 3.19 -5.95
C GLU A 175 -9.79 3.35 -4.43
N LEU A 176 -10.85 4.04 -3.98
CA LEU A 176 -11.20 4.11 -2.56
C LEU A 176 -11.53 2.71 -2.01
N ALA A 177 -12.38 1.96 -2.71
CA ALA A 177 -12.71 0.58 -2.34
C ALA A 177 -11.45 -0.30 -2.32
N ALA A 178 -10.57 -0.18 -3.31
CA ALA A 178 -9.30 -0.90 -3.34
C ALA A 178 -8.42 -0.60 -2.11
N GLY A 179 -8.34 0.67 -1.68
CA GLY A 179 -7.66 1.03 -0.43
C GLY A 179 -8.33 0.45 0.82
N MET A 180 -9.67 0.33 0.82
CA MET A 180 -10.41 -0.23 1.97
C MET A 180 -10.12 -1.73 2.19
N ALA A 181 -9.70 -2.46 1.15
CA ALA A 181 -9.25 -3.85 1.29
C ALA A 181 -8.11 -3.96 2.33
N GLU A 182 -7.14 -3.05 2.25
CA GLU A 182 -6.00 -2.99 3.15
C GLU A 182 -6.39 -2.56 4.57
N VAL A 183 -7.33 -1.62 4.69
CA VAL A 183 -7.90 -1.22 5.99
C VAL A 183 -8.54 -2.43 6.70
N ILE A 184 -9.38 -3.19 5.97
CA ILE A 184 -10.03 -4.39 6.49
C ILE A 184 -8.99 -5.46 6.86
N LYS A 185 -7.94 -5.63 6.06
CA LYS A 185 -6.87 -6.59 6.30
C LYS A 185 -6.25 -6.43 7.69
N TYR A 186 -5.96 -5.20 8.13
CA TYR A 186 -5.43 -4.94 9.47
C TYR A 186 -6.36 -5.44 10.58
N GLY A 187 -7.67 -5.23 10.44
CA GLY A 187 -8.65 -5.75 11.38
C GLY A 187 -8.65 -7.28 11.43
N ILE A 188 -8.52 -7.94 10.29
CA ILE A 188 -8.49 -9.42 10.23
C ILE A 188 -7.22 -9.97 10.90
N ILE A 189 -6.05 -9.38 10.64
CA ILE A 189 -4.77 -9.99 11.05
C ILE A 189 -4.24 -9.52 12.41
N TYR A 190 -4.71 -8.40 12.94
CA TYR A 190 -4.08 -7.75 14.09
C TYR A 190 -5.05 -7.20 15.15
N ASP A 191 -6.22 -6.70 14.75
CA ASP A 191 -7.07 -5.93 15.65
C ASP A 191 -8.56 -6.23 15.47
N ALA A 192 -9.10 -7.09 16.35
CA ALA A 192 -10.49 -7.48 16.31
C ALA A 192 -11.46 -6.34 16.64
N ASP A 193 -11.08 -5.44 17.54
CA ASP A 193 -11.90 -4.28 17.91
C ASP A 193 -11.98 -3.30 16.74
N PHE A 194 -10.87 -3.10 16.03
CA PHE A 194 -10.86 -2.31 14.79
C PHE A 194 -11.70 -2.96 13.69
N PHE A 195 -11.66 -4.29 13.53
CA PHE A 195 -12.53 -4.98 12.59
C PHE A 195 -14.02 -4.76 12.91
N SER A 196 -14.43 -4.92 14.17
CA SER A 196 -15.81 -4.67 14.57
C SER A 196 -16.21 -3.19 14.44
N TRP A 197 -15.29 -2.27 14.72
CA TRP A 197 -15.51 -0.86 14.46
C TRP A 197 -15.71 -0.56 12.96
N LEU A 198 -14.98 -1.24 12.06
CA LEU A 198 -15.20 -1.13 10.61
C LEU A 198 -16.59 -1.66 10.21
N GLU A 199 -17.05 -2.78 10.78
CA GLU A 199 -18.40 -3.29 10.54
C GLU A 199 -19.49 -2.25 10.84
N GLU A 200 -19.31 -1.46 11.89
CA GLU A 200 -20.26 -0.44 12.32
C GLU A 200 -20.20 0.87 11.52
N ASN A 201 -19.02 1.22 10.96
CA ASN A 201 -18.74 2.55 10.43
C ASN A 201 -18.44 2.58 8.92
N LEU A 202 -18.45 1.42 8.24
CA LEU A 202 -18.01 1.33 6.84
C LEU A 202 -18.78 2.26 5.90
N ASP A 203 -20.09 2.41 6.06
CA ASP A 203 -20.89 3.22 5.14
C ASP A 203 -20.49 4.70 5.22
N GLN A 204 -20.21 5.21 6.42
CA GLN A 204 -19.71 6.58 6.61
C GLN A 204 -18.26 6.74 6.12
N LEU A 205 -17.41 5.71 6.28
CA LEU A 205 -16.06 5.70 5.72
C LEU A 205 -16.08 5.77 4.18
N MET A 206 -16.94 4.99 3.54
CA MET A 206 -17.12 5.00 2.07
C MET A 206 -17.76 6.30 1.57
N ASN A 207 -18.39 7.07 2.46
CA ASN A 207 -18.87 8.44 2.21
C ASN A 207 -17.87 9.52 2.65
N LEU A 208 -16.62 9.15 2.96
CA LEU A 208 -15.52 10.04 3.32
C LEU A 208 -15.80 10.91 4.55
N ASP A 209 -16.47 10.37 5.58
CA ASP A 209 -16.57 11.06 6.87
C ASP A 209 -15.16 11.42 7.40
N PRO A 210 -14.83 12.70 7.59
CA PRO A 210 -13.47 13.11 7.90
C PRO A 210 -12.91 12.56 9.21
N ALA A 211 -13.75 12.44 10.23
CA ALA A 211 -13.32 12.00 11.55
C ALA A 211 -13.06 10.49 11.55
N LEU A 212 -13.98 9.72 10.96
CA LEU A 212 -13.83 8.28 10.82
C LEU A 212 -12.66 7.93 9.89
N MET A 213 -12.51 8.64 8.77
CA MET A 213 -11.41 8.41 7.83
C MET A 213 -10.05 8.71 8.47
N THR A 214 -9.92 9.83 9.18
CA THR A 214 -8.70 10.15 9.94
C THR A 214 -8.36 9.04 10.93
N ARG A 215 -9.36 8.56 11.68
CA ARG A 215 -9.19 7.47 12.66
C ARG A 215 -8.79 6.16 12.00
N ALA A 216 -9.43 5.79 10.90
CA ALA A 216 -9.12 4.56 10.17
C ALA A 216 -7.68 4.57 9.64
N ILE A 217 -7.26 5.67 9.02
CA ILE A 217 -5.89 5.83 8.51
C ILE A 217 -4.89 5.80 9.66
N ALA A 218 -5.13 6.56 10.73
CA ALA A 218 -4.25 6.58 11.90
C ALA A 218 -4.06 5.18 12.49
N ARG A 219 -5.15 4.42 12.67
CA ARG A 219 -5.07 3.06 13.20
C ARG A 219 -4.30 2.11 12.29
N CYS A 220 -4.48 2.22 10.97
CA CYS A 220 -3.71 1.42 10.02
C CYS A 220 -2.20 1.76 10.10
N CYS A 221 -1.87 3.05 10.14
CA CYS A 221 -0.49 3.50 10.27
C CYS A 221 0.14 3.06 11.59
N GLU A 222 -0.57 3.11 12.71
CA GLU A 222 -0.13 2.60 14.01
C GLU A 222 0.21 1.10 13.94
N ILE A 223 -0.74 0.28 13.46
CA ILE A 223 -0.55 -1.17 13.33
C ILE A 223 0.65 -1.46 12.43
N LYS A 224 0.75 -0.80 11.27
CA LYS A 224 1.87 -1.01 10.36
C LYS A 224 3.19 -0.54 10.96
N ALA A 225 3.21 0.58 11.68
CA ALA A 225 4.41 1.05 12.37
C ALA A 225 4.89 0.07 13.44
N GLU A 226 3.98 -0.50 14.23
CA GLU A 226 4.30 -1.54 15.22
C GLU A 226 4.88 -2.79 14.57
N VAL A 227 4.27 -3.25 13.47
CA VAL A 227 4.74 -4.42 12.72
C VAL A 227 6.12 -4.16 12.10
N VAL A 228 6.33 -2.99 11.49
CA VAL A 228 7.62 -2.59 10.89
C VAL A 228 8.71 -2.43 11.95
N ALA A 229 8.40 -1.88 13.12
CA ALA A 229 9.36 -1.72 14.21
C ALA A 229 9.83 -3.08 14.76
N LYS A 230 8.95 -4.08 14.75
CA LYS A 230 9.28 -5.47 15.13
C LYS A 230 10.03 -6.23 14.04
N ASP A 231 9.77 -5.91 12.77
CA ASP A 231 10.31 -6.63 11.61
C ASP A 231 10.39 -5.73 10.36
N GLU A 232 11.49 -4.99 10.22
CA GLU A 232 11.68 -4.04 9.12
C GLU A 232 11.86 -4.75 7.76
N THR A 233 12.40 -5.96 7.72
CA THR A 233 12.82 -6.64 6.47
C THR A 233 11.90 -7.79 6.04
N GLU A 234 10.74 -7.95 6.67
CA GLU A 234 9.70 -8.92 6.29
C GLU A 234 10.13 -10.39 6.42
N GLN A 235 10.82 -10.74 7.51
CA GLN A 235 11.26 -12.11 7.77
C GLN A 235 10.45 -12.84 8.85
N GLY A 236 9.58 -12.13 9.57
CA GLY A 236 8.79 -12.63 10.70
C GLY A 236 7.36 -12.07 10.68
N ILE A 237 6.99 -11.31 11.72
CA ILE A 237 5.60 -10.84 11.92
C ILE A 237 5.08 -9.98 10.76
N ARG A 238 5.95 -9.31 10.01
CA ARG A 238 5.53 -8.50 8.86
C ARG A 238 5.05 -9.35 7.69
N ALA A 239 5.35 -10.64 7.67
CA ALA A 239 4.76 -11.58 6.72
C ALA A 239 3.23 -11.63 6.82
N LEU A 240 2.63 -11.38 8.00
CA LEU A 240 1.17 -11.38 8.20
C LEU A 240 0.46 -10.30 7.38
N LEU A 241 1.15 -9.22 7.01
CA LEU A 241 0.62 -8.21 6.10
C LEU A 241 0.31 -8.78 4.70
N ASN A 242 0.73 -10.01 4.41
CA ASN A 242 0.45 -10.66 3.13
C ASN A 242 -0.82 -11.51 3.13
N LEU A 243 -1.73 -11.37 4.11
CA LEU A 243 -3.05 -11.97 4.02
C LEU A 243 -3.72 -11.60 2.68
N GLY A 244 -4.23 -12.61 1.99
CA GLY A 244 -4.83 -12.49 0.66
C GLY A 244 -3.86 -12.25 -0.50
N HIS A 245 -2.61 -11.86 -0.25
CA HIS A 245 -1.68 -11.45 -1.32
C HIS A 245 -1.24 -12.63 -2.19
N THR A 246 -1.08 -13.84 -1.65
CA THR A 246 -0.65 -14.99 -2.46
C THR A 246 -1.68 -15.30 -3.56
N PHE A 247 -2.97 -15.23 -3.24
CA PHE A 247 -4.05 -15.35 -4.23
C PHE A 247 -4.18 -14.09 -5.08
N GLY A 248 -4.12 -12.91 -4.47
CA GLY A 248 -4.25 -11.62 -5.15
C GLY A 248 -3.18 -11.41 -6.21
N HIS A 249 -1.90 -11.67 -5.90
CA HIS A 249 -0.81 -11.57 -6.87
C HIS A 249 -1.00 -12.54 -8.04
N ALA A 250 -1.54 -13.74 -7.81
CA ALA A 250 -1.86 -14.66 -8.89
C ALA A 250 -2.95 -14.10 -9.81
N ILE A 251 -3.99 -13.47 -9.24
CA ILE A 251 -5.04 -12.77 -10.00
C ILE A 251 -4.45 -11.62 -10.81
N GLU A 252 -3.64 -10.75 -10.20
CA GLU A 252 -3.01 -9.62 -10.87
C GLU A 252 -2.10 -10.08 -12.03
N ALA A 253 -1.28 -11.11 -11.79
CA ALA A 253 -0.34 -11.62 -12.77
C ALA A 253 -1.04 -12.28 -13.96
N GLU A 254 -2.10 -13.05 -13.72
CA GLU A 254 -2.82 -13.76 -14.78
C GLU A 254 -3.74 -12.84 -15.60
N GLN A 255 -4.42 -11.88 -14.96
CA GLN A 255 -5.31 -10.94 -15.66
C GLN A 255 -4.53 -9.84 -16.40
N GLY A 256 -3.26 -9.63 -16.03
CA GLY A 256 -2.44 -8.53 -16.51
C GLY A 256 -2.51 -7.32 -15.59
N TYR A 257 -1.35 -6.71 -15.31
CA TYR A 257 -1.24 -5.57 -14.40
C TYR A 257 -2.11 -4.40 -14.86
N GLY A 258 -2.99 -3.92 -13.97
CA GLY A 258 -3.88 -2.79 -14.22
C GLY A 258 -5.30 -3.16 -14.65
N VAL A 259 -5.60 -4.43 -14.95
CA VAL A 259 -6.98 -4.88 -15.21
C VAL A 259 -7.78 -4.94 -13.91
N TRP A 260 -7.24 -5.66 -12.93
CA TRP A 260 -7.67 -5.63 -11.54
C TRP A 260 -6.79 -4.64 -10.77
N LEU A 261 -7.42 -3.80 -9.95
CA LEU A 261 -6.69 -3.03 -8.97
C LEU A 261 -6.14 -3.99 -7.91
N HIS A 262 -5.02 -3.61 -7.29
CA HIS A 262 -4.38 -4.42 -6.26
C HIS A 262 -5.36 -4.78 -5.12
N GLY A 263 -6.11 -3.80 -4.62
CA GLY A 263 -7.10 -4.02 -3.57
C GLY A 263 -8.28 -4.91 -3.96
N GLU A 264 -8.65 -4.96 -5.25
CA GLU A 264 -9.67 -5.90 -5.75
C GLU A 264 -9.16 -7.33 -5.67
N ALA A 265 -7.93 -7.55 -6.13
CA ALA A 265 -7.28 -8.86 -6.09
C ALA A 265 -7.02 -9.31 -4.64
N VAL A 266 -6.58 -8.40 -3.77
CA VAL A 266 -6.39 -8.65 -2.33
C VAL A 266 -7.73 -8.93 -1.65
N GLY A 267 -8.80 -8.19 -1.96
CA GLY A 267 -10.14 -8.42 -1.44
C GLY A 267 -10.64 -9.84 -1.73
N ALA A 268 -10.62 -10.27 -2.99
CA ALA A 268 -10.95 -11.63 -3.38
C ALA A 268 -9.99 -12.65 -2.73
N GLY A 269 -8.69 -12.34 -2.69
CA GLY A 269 -7.67 -13.19 -2.07
C GLY A 269 -7.87 -13.39 -0.56
N MET A 270 -8.34 -12.37 0.17
CA MET A 270 -8.67 -12.49 1.61
C MET A 270 -9.85 -13.43 1.83
N VAL A 271 -10.87 -13.38 0.96
CA VAL A 271 -12.00 -14.33 1.02
C VAL A 271 -11.51 -15.75 0.72
N MET A 272 -10.67 -15.95 -0.29
CA MET A 272 -10.06 -17.26 -0.58
C MET A 272 -9.19 -17.78 0.58
N ALA A 273 -8.44 -16.90 1.25
CA ALA A 273 -7.66 -17.25 2.43
C ALA A 273 -8.56 -17.65 3.62
N ALA A 274 -9.68 -16.94 3.84
CA ALA A 274 -10.65 -17.30 4.88
C ALA A 274 -11.32 -18.66 4.60
N GLU A 275 -11.72 -18.93 3.36
CA GLU A 275 -12.26 -20.24 2.95
C GLU A 275 -11.22 -21.37 3.11
N THR A 276 -9.95 -21.08 2.84
CA THR A 276 -8.84 -22.03 3.06
C THR A 276 -8.64 -22.31 4.55
N ALA A 277 -8.72 -21.29 5.41
CA ALA A 277 -8.61 -21.44 6.85
C ALA A 277 -9.78 -22.23 7.46
N GLU A 278 -11.00 -22.05 6.93
CA GLU A 278 -12.17 -22.85 7.30
C GLU A 278 -12.01 -24.32 6.91
N LEU A 279 -11.57 -24.58 5.67
CA LEU A 279 -11.31 -25.95 5.20
C LEU A 279 -10.25 -26.65 6.06
N ALA A 280 -9.23 -25.91 6.51
CA ALA A 280 -8.18 -26.39 7.40
C ALA A 280 -8.63 -26.52 8.87
N GLY A 281 -9.87 -26.13 9.21
CA GLY A 281 -10.40 -26.19 10.58
C GLY A 281 -9.83 -25.13 11.53
N MET A 282 -9.20 -24.07 11.01
CA MET A 282 -8.60 -22.99 11.81
C MET A 282 -9.65 -21.98 12.31
N ILE A 283 -10.65 -21.72 11.49
CA ILE A 283 -11.77 -20.82 11.81
C ILE A 283 -13.09 -21.47 11.43
N ASP A 284 -14.19 -20.99 12.01
CA ASP A 284 -15.52 -21.42 11.62
C ASP A 284 -16.09 -20.60 10.44
N LYS A 285 -17.16 -21.12 9.85
CA LYS A 285 -17.88 -20.47 8.76
C LYS A 285 -18.46 -19.10 9.15
N THR A 286 -18.76 -18.86 10.42
CA THR A 286 -19.30 -17.57 10.88
C THR A 286 -18.27 -16.46 10.70
N LEU A 287 -17.01 -16.74 11.02
CA LEU A 287 -15.91 -15.80 10.82
C LEU A 287 -15.65 -15.52 9.33
N VAL A 288 -15.70 -16.56 8.49
CA VAL A 288 -15.61 -16.40 7.02
C VAL A 288 -16.69 -15.44 6.51
N GLU A 289 -17.93 -15.65 6.91
CA GLU A 289 -19.07 -14.82 6.47
C GLU A 289 -18.96 -13.36 6.95
N ARG A 290 -18.42 -13.12 8.15
CA ARG A 290 -18.16 -11.74 8.62
C ARG A 290 -17.13 -11.04 7.73
N MET A 291 -15.99 -11.68 7.46
CA MET A 291 -14.95 -11.13 6.58
C MET A 291 -15.48 -10.88 5.17
N ARG A 292 -16.17 -11.87 4.60
CA ARG A 292 -16.79 -11.78 3.26
C ARG A 292 -17.76 -10.61 3.18
N LYS A 293 -18.70 -10.49 4.12
CA LYS A 293 -19.70 -9.41 4.12
C LYS A 293 -19.07 -8.04 4.25
N LEU A 294 -18.04 -7.89 5.10
CA LEU A 294 -17.38 -6.60 5.26
C LEU A 294 -16.66 -6.17 3.97
N ILE A 295 -15.95 -7.09 3.31
CA ILE A 295 -15.27 -6.84 2.04
C ILE A 295 -16.31 -6.52 0.95
N GLU A 296 -17.39 -7.30 0.84
CA GLU A 296 -18.46 -7.10 -0.15
C GLU A 296 -19.14 -5.73 -0.02
N ARG A 297 -19.35 -5.24 1.21
CA ARG A 297 -19.96 -3.92 1.47
C ARG A 297 -19.14 -2.75 0.95
N THR A 298 -17.85 -2.93 0.68
CA THR A 298 -17.02 -1.89 0.04
C THR A 298 -17.28 -1.77 -1.47
N GLY A 299 -17.97 -2.75 -2.06
CA GLY A 299 -18.12 -2.90 -3.51
C GLY A 299 -16.98 -3.67 -4.19
N LEU A 300 -16.02 -4.19 -3.43
CA LEU A 300 -14.95 -5.03 -3.98
C LEU A 300 -15.45 -6.39 -4.47
N PRO A 301 -14.80 -6.95 -5.51
CA PRO A 301 -15.05 -8.33 -5.90
C PRO A 301 -14.61 -9.29 -4.79
N ILE A 302 -15.50 -10.22 -4.44
CA ILE A 302 -15.25 -11.30 -3.46
C ILE A 302 -15.10 -12.67 -4.11
N VAL A 303 -15.13 -12.72 -5.46
CA VAL A 303 -14.99 -13.92 -6.27
C VAL A 303 -13.81 -13.70 -7.22
N PRO A 304 -12.86 -14.64 -7.33
CA PRO A 304 -11.78 -14.54 -8.31
C PRO A 304 -12.31 -14.59 -9.76
N PRO A 305 -11.51 -14.20 -10.77
CA PRO A 305 -11.92 -14.28 -12.17
C PRO A 305 -12.36 -15.71 -12.58
N GLN A 306 -13.51 -15.83 -13.22
CA GLN A 306 -14.07 -17.14 -13.63
C GLN A 306 -13.19 -17.91 -14.61
N ASN A 307 -12.31 -17.22 -15.34
CA ASN A 307 -11.37 -17.83 -16.27
C ASN A 307 -10.10 -18.39 -15.59
N MET A 308 -9.97 -18.28 -14.27
CA MET A 308 -8.84 -18.83 -13.52
C MET A 308 -9.22 -20.09 -12.74
N GLY A 309 -8.57 -21.20 -13.08
CA GLY A 309 -8.60 -22.44 -12.31
C GLY A 309 -7.24 -22.71 -11.64
N LEU A 310 -7.12 -23.89 -11.01
CA LEU A 310 -5.89 -24.31 -10.33
C LEU A 310 -4.62 -24.16 -11.20
N ALA A 311 -4.73 -24.50 -12.49
CA ALA A 311 -3.61 -24.45 -13.43
C ALA A 311 -3.06 -23.03 -13.66
N GLN A 312 -3.89 -21.99 -13.47
CA GLN A 312 -3.48 -20.59 -13.55
C GLN A 312 -2.95 -20.09 -12.21
N PHE A 313 -3.58 -20.47 -11.10
CA PHE A 313 -3.17 -20.01 -9.76
C PHE A 313 -1.79 -20.54 -9.34
N ILE A 314 -1.57 -21.86 -9.43
CA ILE A 314 -0.40 -22.51 -8.83
C ILE A 314 0.93 -21.96 -9.37
N PRO A 315 1.15 -21.79 -10.69
CA PRO A 315 2.43 -21.26 -11.19
C PRO A 315 2.80 -19.89 -10.64
N HIS A 316 1.82 -19.00 -10.45
CA HIS A 316 2.05 -17.66 -9.90
C HIS A 316 2.26 -17.72 -8.39
N MET A 317 1.45 -18.50 -7.67
CA MET A 317 1.58 -18.69 -6.22
C MET A 317 2.95 -19.30 -5.86
N MET A 318 3.47 -20.19 -6.70
CA MET A 318 4.78 -20.85 -6.51
C MET A 318 5.98 -19.96 -6.84
N ARG A 319 5.76 -18.82 -7.53
CA ARG A 319 6.80 -17.81 -7.82
C ARG A 319 6.81 -16.67 -6.81
N ASP A 320 5.80 -16.58 -5.94
CA ASP A 320 5.74 -15.56 -4.91
C ASP A 320 6.95 -15.70 -3.96
N LYS A 321 7.47 -14.55 -3.50
CA LYS A 321 8.69 -14.46 -2.68
C LYS A 321 8.60 -15.22 -1.35
N LYS A 322 7.41 -15.73 -0.99
CA LYS A 322 7.12 -16.48 0.24
C LYS A 322 7.32 -17.99 0.12
N VAL A 323 7.61 -18.52 -1.07
CA VAL A 323 7.95 -19.92 -1.24
C VAL A 323 9.34 -20.20 -0.66
N LEU A 324 9.41 -21.08 0.33
CA LEU A 324 10.66 -21.58 0.91
C LEU A 324 10.76 -23.07 0.63
N ASP A 325 11.91 -23.51 0.10
CA ASP A 325 12.20 -24.91 -0.24
C ASP A 325 11.14 -25.58 -1.12
N GLY A 326 10.51 -24.81 -2.02
CA GLY A 326 9.47 -25.32 -2.93
C GLY A 326 8.15 -25.64 -2.24
N LYS A 327 7.91 -25.17 -1.01
CA LYS A 327 6.62 -25.27 -0.33
C LYS A 327 5.89 -23.94 -0.33
N LEU A 328 4.59 -23.99 -0.63
CA LEU A 328 3.74 -22.84 -0.56
C LEU A 328 3.52 -22.43 0.90
N ARG A 329 3.75 -21.15 1.21
CA ARG A 329 3.38 -20.55 2.50
C ARG A 329 2.23 -19.58 2.29
N LEU A 330 1.18 -19.75 3.09
CA LEU A 330 -0.01 -18.91 3.07
C LEU A 330 -0.15 -18.19 4.40
N VAL A 331 -0.61 -16.95 4.36
CA VAL A 331 -1.10 -16.26 5.56
C VAL A 331 -2.58 -16.55 5.66
N LEU A 332 -3.00 -17.18 6.76
CA LEU A 332 -4.38 -17.58 7.01
C LEU A 332 -4.86 -16.97 8.34
N PRO A 333 -6.11 -16.48 8.42
CA PRO A 333 -6.68 -16.05 9.69
C PRO A 333 -6.85 -17.24 10.64
N SER A 334 -6.53 -17.04 11.92
CA SER A 334 -6.83 -18.00 13.00
C SER A 334 -7.94 -17.51 13.94
N SER A 335 -8.22 -16.21 13.92
CA SER A 335 -9.48 -15.59 14.35
C SER A 335 -9.65 -14.26 13.60
N ILE A 336 -10.68 -13.48 13.93
CA ILE A 336 -10.62 -12.04 13.64
C ILE A 336 -9.64 -11.41 14.64
N GLY A 337 -8.69 -10.63 14.14
CA GLY A 337 -7.62 -10.01 14.92
C GLY A 337 -6.32 -10.82 15.01
N THR A 338 -6.26 -12.05 14.48
CA THR A 338 -5.02 -12.86 14.45
C THR A 338 -4.90 -13.68 13.17
N ALA A 339 -3.68 -13.81 12.68
CA ALA A 339 -3.36 -14.64 11.52
C ALA A 339 -2.03 -15.37 11.71
N GLU A 340 -1.85 -16.45 10.96
CA GLU A 340 -0.69 -17.34 11.03
C GLU A 340 -0.13 -17.61 9.64
N VAL A 341 1.17 -17.87 9.57
CA VAL A 341 1.81 -18.35 8.34
C VAL A 341 1.83 -19.87 8.35
N VAL A 342 1.11 -20.48 7.41
CA VAL A 342 0.89 -21.93 7.33
C VAL A 342 1.56 -22.49 6.08
N ASP A 343 2.22 -23.64 6.21
CA ASP A 343 2.92 -24.36 5.12
C ASP A 343 2.38 -25.79 4.89
N THR A 344 1.28 -26.14 5.56
CA THR A 344 0.64 -27.47 5.48
C THR A 344 -0.47 -27.57 4.44
N ILE A 345 -0.82 -26.46 3.78
CA ILE A 345 -1.89 -26.42 2.78
C ILE A 345 -1.41 -27.08 1.49
N THR A 346 -2.16 -28.06 1.00
CA THR A 346 -1.84 -28.80 -0.22
C THR A 346 -2.46 -28.17 -1.47
N GLU A 347 -1.94 -28.50 -2.66
CA GLU A 347 -2.60 -28.12 -3.93
C GLU A 347 -4.05 -28.65 -4.02
N SER A 348 -4.35 -29.79 -3.38
CA SER A 348 -5.71 -30.33 -3.33
C SER A 348 -6.66 -29.46 -2.50
N ASP A 349 -6.16 -28.87 -1.42
CA ASP A 349 -6.94 -27.94 -0.60
C ASP A 349 -7.23 -26.66 -1.38
N ILE A 350 -6.20 -26.11 -2.05
CA ILE A 350 -6.34 -24.94 -2.93
C ILE A 350 -7.35 -25.21 -4.05
N LYS A 351 -7.29 -26.39 -4.67
CA LYS A 351 -8.26 -26.82 -5.69
C LYS A 351 -9.69 -26.84 -5.13
N THR A 352 -9.87 -27.39 -3.93
CA THR A 352 -11.16 -27.42 -3.25
C THR A 352 -11.71 -26.02 -3.04
N VAL A 353 -10.87 -25.09 -2.58
CA VAL A 353 -11.26 -23.69 -2.37
C VAL A 353 -11.61 -23.00 -3.68
N ILE A 354 -10.77 -23.11 -4.72
CA ILE A 354 -11.05 -22.51 -6.04
C ILE A 354 -12.40 -22.99 -6.59
N ASN A 355 -12.70 -24.29 -6.45
CA ASN A 355 -13.98 -24.86 -6.92
C ASN A 355 -15.21 -24.31 -6.18
N ARG A 356 -15.08 -23.73 -4.98
CA ARG A 356 -16.20 -23.06 -4.28
C ARG A 356 -16.66 -21.78 -4.99
N PHE A 357 -15.83 -21.23 -5.87
CA PHE A 357 -16.06 -19.96 -6.58
C PHE A 357 -16.41 -20.15 -8.07
N GLN A 358 -16.47 -21.40 -8.57
CA GLN A 358 -16.69 -21.73 -9.98
C GLN A 358 -18.09 -22.25 -10.28
#